data_AF-A0A6G3PDT9-F1
#
_entry.id   AF-A0A6G3PDT9-F1
#
_cell.length_a   1.000
_cell.length_b   1.000
_cell.length_c   1.000
_cell.angle_alpha   90.00
_cell.angle_beta   90.00
_cell.angle_gamma   90.00
#
_symmetry.space_group_name_H-M   'P 1'
#
loop_
_entity.id
_entity.type
_entity.pdbx_description
1 polymer ?
#
loop_
_entity_poly.entity_id
_entity_poly.type
_entity_poly.pdbx_seq_one_letter_code
_entity_poly.pdbx_strand_id
1 'polypeptide(L)' 'WPRDAAHALCAVLRSRGRTLGVLTFLRAANRAAFERTDTAYAETVAARVAGAVDLARATAGER' A
#
# COMPACT_ATOMS: atom_id res chain seq x y z
N TRP A 1 -3.76 -8.06 12.05
CA TRP A 1 -3.78 -6.63 12.41
C TRP A 1 -3.32 -6.47 13.86
N PRO A 2 -2.58 -5.40 14.20
CA PRO A 2 -2.33 -4.99 15.58
C PRO A 2 -3.64 -4.81 16.35
N ARG A 3 -3.64 -5.12 17.65
CA ARG A 3 -4.86 -5.10 18.48
C ARG A 3 -5.47 -3.71 18.65
N ASP A 4 -4.66 -2.67 18.53
CA ASP A 4 -5.01 -1.26 18.74
C ASP A 4 -5.38 -0.53 17.44
N ALA A 5 -5.33 -1.19 16.28
CA ALA A 5 -5.68 -0.58 15.00
C ALA A 5 -7.16 -0.14 14.98
N ALA A 6 -7.39 1.17 14.87
CA ALA A 6 -8.72 1.78 14.89
C ALA A 6 -9.09 2.43 13.55
N HIS A 7 -8.10 2.80 12.73
CA HIS A 7 -8.30 3.41 11.42
C HIS A 7 -7.46 2.69 10.38
N ALA A 8 -8.03 2.47 9.20
CA ALA A 8 -7.36 1.84 8.08
C ALA A 8 -7.52 2.67 6.80
N LEU A 9 -6.46 2.73 6.00
CA LEU A 9 -6.46 3.28 4.65
C LEU A 9 -5.82 2.24 3.73
N CYS A 10 -6.54 1.86 2.67
CA CYS A 10 -6.10 0.86 1.71
C CYS A 10 -5.79 1.53 0.37
N ALA A 11 -4.64 1.22 -0.21
CA ALA A 11 -4.25 1.62 -1.55
C ALA A 11 -3.91 0.39 -2.40
N VAL A 12 -4.38 0.34 -3.64
CA VAL A 12 -4.15 -0.80 -4.52
C VAL A 12 -2.74 -0.71 -5.10
N LEU A 13 -2.00 -1.82 -5.02
CA LEU A 13 -0.72 -1.95 -5.70
C LEU A 13 -0.98 -2.30 -7.18
N ARG A 14 -0.89 -1.30 -8.07
CA ARG A 14 -1.05 -1.49 -9.51
C ARG A 14 0.26 -1.26 -10.24
N SER A 15 0.65 -2.20 -11.09
CA SER A 15 1.77 -2.06 -12.02
C SER A 15 1.38 -2.60 -13.39
N ARG A 16 1.74 -1.90 -14.46
CA ARG A 16 1.51 -2.32 -15.87
C ARG A 16 0.08 -2.81 -16.13
N GLY A 17 -0.91 -2.07 -15.60
CA GLY A 17 -2.34 -2.41 -15.73
C GLY A 17 -2.84 -3.53 -14.80
N ARG A 18 -1.96 -4.27 -14.14
CA ARG A 18 -2.28 -5.41 -13.27
C ARG A 18 -2.37 -5.00 -11.81
N THR A 19 -3.29 -5.60 -11.07
CA THR A 19 -3.35 -5.52 -9.61
C THR A 19 -2.43 -6.56 -9.02
N LEU A 20 -1.44 -6.12 -8.24
CA LEU A 20 -0.44 -6.97 -7.59
C LEU A 20 -0.82 -7.32 -6.15
N GLY A 21 -1.68 -6.52 -5.52
CA GLY A 21 -2.12 -6.64 -4.13
C GLY A 21 -2.68 -5.34 -3.58
N VAL A 22 -2.75 -5.24 -2.26
CA VAL A 22 -3.19 -4.06 -1.51
C VAL A 22 -2.15 -3.71 -0.46
N LEU A 23 -1.84 -2.43 -0.33
CA LEU A 23 -1.06 -1.86 0.77
C LEU A 23 -2.04 -1.23 1.77
N THR A 24 -1.95 -1.61 3.04
CA THR A 24 -2.82 -1.06 4.07
C THR A 24 -2.03 -0.36 5.17
N PHE A 25 -2.42 0.88 5.41
CA PHE A 25 -1.91 1.72 6.49
C PHE A 25 -2.85 1.64 7.69
N LEU A 26 -2.27 1.68 8.89
CA LEU A 26 -3.01 1.57 10.13
C LEU A 26 -2.64 2.67 11.10
N ARG A 27 -3.64 3.13 11.84
CA ARG A 27 -3.46 4.03 12.98
C ARG A 27 -4.26 3.53 14.16
N ALA A 28 -3.68 3.66 15.36
CA ALA A 28 -4.38 3.45 16.61
C ALA A 28 -5.31 4.63 16.93
N ALA A 29 -6.25 4.42 17.86
CA ALA A 29 -7.26 5.42 18.22
C ALA A 29 -6.67 6.72 18.84
N ASN A 30 -5.40 6.71 19.25
CA ASN A 30 -4.70 7.90 19.76
C ASN A 30 -4.18 8.84 18.66
N ARG A 31 -4.39 8.50 17.38
CA ARG A 31 -4.10 9.33 16.21
C ARG A 31 -5.39 9.65 15.47
N ALA A 32 -5.44 10.80 14.81
CA ALA A 32 -6.56 11.15 13.95
C ALA A 32 -6.76 10.12 12.83
N ALA A 33 -8.02 9.97 12.39
CA ALA A 33 -8.38 9.21 11.22
C ALA A 33 -7.63 9.71 9.97
N PHE A 34 -7.57 8.86 8.94
CA PHE A 34 -6.92 9.25 7.68
C PHE A 34 -7.73 10.31 6.95
N GLU A 35 -7.03 11.31 6.42
CA GLU A 35 -7.61 12.40 5.64
C GLU A 35 -7.27 12.24 4.15
N ARG A 36 -7.87 13.10 3.32
CA ARG A 36 -7.65 13.05 1.85
C ARG A 36 -6.18 13.20 1.46
N THR A 37 -5.41 13.98 2.20
CA THR A 37 -3.96 14.15 2.00
C THR A 37 -3.20 12.84 2.27
N ASP A 38 -3.63 12.06 3.26
CA ASP A 38 -3.08 10.73 3.53
C ASP A 38 -3.33 9.78 2.35
N THR A 39 -4.50 9.86 1.71
CA THR A 39 -4.81 9.05 0.51
C THR A 39 -3.84 9.36 -0.63
N ALA A 40 -3.62 10.62 -0.96
CA ALA A 40 -2.70 11.00 -2.04
C ALA A 40 -1.25 10.52 -1.76
N TYR A 41 -0.83 10.61 -0.50
CA TYR A 41 0.46 10.07 -0.09
C TYR A 41 0.51 8.53 -0.19
N ALA A 42 -0.53 7.85 0.30
CA ALA A 42 -0.66 6.40 0.24
C ALA A 42 -0.63 5.87 -1.20
N GLU A 43 -1.27 6.57 -2.14
CA GLU A 43 -1.23 6.24 -3.58
C GLU A 43 0.18 6.37 -4.15
N THR A 44 0.91 7.42 -3.77
CA THR A 44 2.31 7.61 -4.18
C THR A 44 3.21 6.49 -3.65
N VAL A 45 3.03 6.11 -2.38
CA VAL A 45 3.76 4.98 -1.79
C VAL A 45 3.36 3.66 -2.47
N ALA A 46 2.07 3.45 -2.71
CA ALA A 46 1.56 2.25 -3.38
C ALA A 46 2.13 2.09 -4.80
N ALA A 47 2.24 3.18 -5.57
CA ALA A 47 2.84 3.15 -6.91
C ALA A 47 4.32 2.72 -6.87
N ARG A 48 5.09 3.25 -5.91
CA ARG A 48 6.50 2.86 -5.72
C ARG A 48 6.65 1.41 -5.28
N VAL A 49 5.86 0.97 -4.31
CA VAL A 49 5.87 -0.42 -3.83
C VAL A 49 5.44 -1.38 -4.93
N ALA A 50 4.42 -1.03 -5.72
CA ALA A 50 3.97 -1.83 -6.84
C ALA A 50 5.09 -2.05 -7.87
N GLY A 51 5.85 -1.00 -8.22
CA GLY A 51 7.01 -1.11 -9.11
C GLY A 51 8.09 -2.04 -8.57
N ALA A 52 8.41 -1.93 -7.27
CA ALA A 52 9.42 -2.79 -6.63
C ALA A 52 8.98 -4.27 -6.59
N VAL A 53 7.71 -4.54 -6.24
CA VAL A 53 7.15 -5.90 -6.23
C VAL A 53 7.13 -6.51 -7.63
N ASP A 54 6.75 -5.71 -8.64
CA ASP A 54 6.72 -6.16 -10.04
C ASP A 54 8.12 -6.54 -10.53
N LEU A 55 9.14 -5.72 -10.21
CA LEU A 55 10.54 -6.01 -10.52
C LEU A 55 11.06 -7.27 -9.82
N ALA A 56 10.75 -7.42 -8.53
CA ALA A 56 11.15 -8.60 -7.77
C ALA A 56 10.53 -9.89 -8.35
N ARG A 57 9.27 -9.82 -8.80
CA ARG A 57 8.60 -10.94 -9.47
C ARG A 57 9.21 -11.27 -10.84
N ALA A 58 9.57 -10.26 -11.63
CA ALA A 58 10.21 -10.46 -12.92
C ALA A 58 11.57 -11.19 -12.77
N THR A 59 12.42 -10.69 -11.88
CA THR A 59 13.77 -11.27 -11.67
C THR A 59 13.75 -12.61 -10.92
N ALA A 60 12.70 -12.91 -10.15
CA ALA A 60 12.51 -14.23 -9.56
C ALA A 60 12.03 -15.29 -10.56
N GLY A 61 11.35 -14.88 -11.65
CA GLY A 61 10.94 -15.78 -12.73
C GLY A 61 12.00 -16.01 -13.80
N GLU A 62 13.06 -15.19 -13.80
CA GLU A 62 14.26 -15.35 -14.65
C GLU A 62 15.28 -16.34 -14.07
N ARG A 63 15.11 -16.77 -12.81
CA ARG A 63 15.92 -17.79 -12.14
C ARG A 63 15.28 -19.16 -12.24
#